data_AF-A0A5A7NJD0-F1
#
_entry.id   AF-A0A5A7NJD0-F1
#
_cell.length_a   1.000
_cell.length_b   1.000
_cell.length_c   1.000
_cell.angle_alpha   90.00
_cell.angle_beta   90.00
_cell.angle_gamma   90.00
#
_symmetry.space_group_name_H-M   'P 1'
#
loop_
_entity.id
_entity.type
_entity.pdbx_description
1 polymer ?
#
loop_
_entity_poly.entity_id
_entity_poly.type
_entity_poly.pdbx_seq_one_letter_code
_entity_poly.pdbx_strand_id
1 'polypeptide(L)'
;MGSLSSVRSRLFSIAGAIFAFTLVAIAATHIQKDGGILHRLSYQHLRDVTKLTAMLSAPETNKSAHVEMAQLAHAVKKWGEDCTFIMDRPAGAPLRLLSDPALREGCAQTVHTADKILAALGDRRAPFAQISRQLPELNAEFSEEIHNIDTSVNSLNSRLVIALTSLLWVSGLVTALYSAGAALFVARHLGRLHNGVGRLAGGDLNAHISGLHRKDEFGDLARTLDQFRKSAQELKEAREEAESASRSKSQFLAVMSHELRTPLNAIIGFSELIKTAKESVPHATLRTYAGYVLDSGKSLLELIGNLLDISKIEAGRYEMREAALDPHELALETLKAQSEKAEQKKSVLGAQYRA
;
A
#
# COMPACT_ATOMS: atom_id res chain seq x y z
N MET A 1 -16.13 -7.51 -8.20
CA MET A 1 -16.07 -7.65 -6.73
C MET A 1 -14.63 -7.38 -6.29
N GLY A 2 -14.35 -6.16 -5.83
CA GLY A 2 -13.00 -5.76 -5.39
C GLY A 2 -12.62 -6.49 -4.11
N SER A 3 -11.41 -7.05 -4.06
CA SER A 3 -10.95 -7.80 -2.89
C SER A 3 -10.84 -6.86 -1.68
N LEU A 4 -11.45 -7.25 -0.57
CA LEU A 4 -11.32 -6.59 0.74
C LEU A 4 -9.86 -6.57 1.26
N SER A 5 -8.89 -7.11 0.50
CA SER A 5 -7.47 -7.12 0.82
C SER A 5 -6.67 -5.91 0.32
N SER A 6 -7.26 -5.08 -0.55
CA SER A 6 -6.62 -3.90 -1.12
C SER A 6 -6.15 -2.91 -0.04
N VAL A 7 -4.96 -2.33 -0.21
CA VAL A 7 -4.45 -1.28 0.69
C VAL A 7 -5.41 -0.09 0.72
N ARG A 8 -5.94 0.28 -0.44
CA ARG A 8 -6.93 1.36 -0.58
C ARG A 8 -8.20 1.05 0.21
N SER A 9 -8.73 -0.17 0.10
CA SER A 9 -9.92 -0.59 0.86
C SER A 9 -9.69 -0.51 2.37
N ARG A 10 -8.51 -0.89 2.86
CA ARG A 10 -8.16 -0.80 4.29
C ARG A 10 -8.05 0.64 4.76
N LEU A 11 -7.41 1.52 3.98
CA LEU A 11 -7.31 2.96 4.29
C LEU A 11 -8.70 3.63 4.34
N PHE A 12 -9.58 3.33 3.38
CA PHE A 12 -10.96 3.82 3.41
C PHE A 12 -11.73 3.32 4.64
N SER A 13 -11.54 2.06 5.03
CA SER A 13 -12.16 1.51 6.24
C SER A 13 -11.65 2.19 7.52
N ILE A 14 -10.36 2.51 7.60
CA ILE A 14 -9.79 3.26 8.74
C ILE A 14 -10.40 4.67 8.79
N ALA A 15 -10.42 5.38 7.66
CA ALA A 15 -10.99 6.72 7.59
C ALA A 15 -12.48 6.74 7.98
N GLY A 16 -13.26 5.76 7.49
CA GLY A 16 -14.67 5.60 7.86
C GLY A 16 -14.87 5.30 9.34
N ALA A 17 -14.02 4.44 9.94
CA ALA A 17 -14.06 4.13 11.36
C ALA A 17 -13.72 5.35 12.24
N ILE A 18 -12.69 6.12 11.86
CA ILE A 18 -12.33 7.37 12.56
C ILE A 18 -13.50 8.35 12.49
N PHE A 19 -14.08 8.55 11.31
CA PHE A 19 -15.21 9.48 11.14
C PHE A 19 -16.43 9.06 11.97
N ALA A 20 -16.80 7.77 11.94
CA ALA A 20 -17.88 7.24 12.76
C ALA A 20 -17.60 7.39 14.25
N PHE A 21 -16.36 7.12 14.69
CA PHE A 21 -15.93 7.34 16.07
C PHE A 21 -16.05 8.82 16.47
N THR A 22 -15.61 9.75 15.61
CA THR A 22 -15.74 11.19 15.86
C THR A 22 -17.20 11.61 15.98
N LEU A 23 -18.09 11.11 15.11
CA LEU A 23 -19.53 11.38 15.21
C LEU A 23 -20.14 10.85 16.51
N VAL A 24 -19.80 9.62 16.91
CA VAL A 24 -20.26 9.04 18.18
C VAL A 24 -19.74 9.85 19.37
N ALA A 25 -18.47 10.27 19.34
CA ALA A 25 -17.88 11.11 20.37
C ALA A 25 -18.54 12.48 20.45
N ILE A 26 -18.85 13.11 19.31
CA ILE A 26 -19.59 14.38 19.26
C ILE A 26 -21.01 14.18 19.81
N ALA A 27 -21.72 13.13 19.43
CA ALA A 27 -23.04 12.83 19.95
C ALA A 27 -23.03 12.58 21.46
N ALA A 28 -22.06 11.79 21.95
CA ALA A 28 -21.89 11.52 23.37
C ALA A 28 -21.57 12.79 24.17
N THR A 29 -20.68 13.65 23.67
CA THR A 29 -20.34 14.92 24.33
C THR A 29 -21.50 15.91 24.30
N HIS A 30 -22.31 15.97 23.24
CA HIS A 30 -23.53 16.76 23.22
C HIS A 30 -24.56 16.27 24.23
N ILE A 31 -24.80 14.96 24.30
CA ILE A 31 -25.70 14.36 25.30
C ILE A 31 -25.23 14.71 26.73
N GLN A 32 -23.92 14.64 26.98
CA GLN A 32 -23.33 14.89 28.29
C GLN A 32 -23.27 16.37 28.67
N LYS A 33 -23.00 17.28 27.71
CA LYS A 33 -22.93 18.73 27.93
C LYS A 33 -24.31 19.34 28.17
N ASP A 34 -25.31 18.89 27.42
CA ASP A 34 -26.68 19.44 27.54
C ASP A 34 -27.52 18.70 28.59
N GLY A 35 -26.96 17.66 29.25
CA GLY A 35 -27.67 16.78 30.19
C GLY A 35 -28.89 16.06 29.58
N GLY A 36 -29.01 16.11 28.25
CA GLY A 36 -30.18 15.70 27.50
C GLY A 36 -31.46 16.48 27.83
N ILE A 37 -32.52 16.14 27.10
CA ILE A 37 -33.91 16.61 27.33
C ILE A 37 -34.29 16.50 28.82
N LEU A 38 -33.84 15.44 29.50
CA LEU A 38 -34.12 15.19 30.92
C LEU A 38 -33.55 16.24 31.87
N HIS A 39 -32.33 16.78 31.68
CA HIS A 39 -31.79 17.76 32.62
C HIS A 39 -32.54 19.09 32.57
N ARG A 40 -32.91 19.55 31.36
CA ARG A 40 -33.69 20.78 31.20
C ARG A 40 -35.11 20.63 31.76
N LEU A 41 -35.74 19.49 31.50
CA LEU A 41 -37.05 19.13 32.07
C LEU A 41 -36.97 19.02 33.59
N SER A 42 -36.01 18.28 34.14
CA SER A 42 -35.80 18.12 35.58
C SER A 42 -35.55 19.46 36.27
N TYR A 43 -34.69 20.33 35.73
CA TYR A 43 -34.37 21.62 36.35
C TYR A 43 -35.54 22.62 36.37
N GLN A 44 -36.32 22.70 35.28
CA GLN A 44 -37.52 23.54 35.26
C GLN A 44 -38.58 23.02 36.24
N HIS A 45 -38.79 21.70 36.27
CA HIS A 45 -39.71 21.05 37.19
C HIS A 45 -39.33 21.26 38.65
N LEU A 46 -38.09 20.92 39.04
CA LEU A 46 -37.58 21.12 40.39
C LEU A 46 -37.75 22.57 40.84
N ARG A 47 -37.53 23.55 39.95
CA ARG A 47 -37.73 24.96 40.26
C ARG A 47 -39.20 25.30 40.52
N ASP A 48 -40.10 24.89 39.62
CA ASP A 48 -41.53 25.23 39.71
C ASP A 48 -42.18 24.53 40.90
N VAL A 49 -41.78 23.27 41.15
CA VAL A 49 -42.16 22.50 42.33
C VAL A 49 -41.66 23.16 43.61
N THR A 50 -40.37 23.50 43.71
CA THR A 50 -39.81 24.13 44.92
C THR A 50 -40.50 25.45 45.23
N LYS A 51 -40.85 26.24 44.20
CA LYS A 51 -41.64 27.47 44.36
C LYS A 51 -43.06 27.20 44.85
N LEU A 52 -43.72 26.19 44.29
CA LEU A 52 -45.06 25.79 44.69
C LEU A 52 -45.06 25.32 46.16
N THR A 53 -44.15 24.44 46.54
CA THR A 53 -43.92 23.99 47.93
C THR A 53 -43.66 25.18 48.87
N ALA A 54 -42.82 26.13 48.49
CA ALA A 54 -42.56 27.33 49.30
C ALA A 54 -43.83 28.18 49.50
N MET A 55 -44.65 28.35 48.46
CA MET A 55 -45.93 29.07 48.55
C MET A 55 -46.97 28.33 49.41
N LEU A 56 -46.99 27.00 49.36
CA LEU A 56 -47.87 26.19 50.20
C LEU A 56 -47.48 26.31 51.70
N SER A 57 -46.21 26.57 52.01
CA SER A 57 -45.76 26.77 53.39
C SER A 57 -45.96 28.18 53.94
N ALA A 58 -46.42 29.15 53.13
CA ALA A 58 -46.51 30.55 53.52
C ALA A 58 -47.76 30.83 54.39
N PRO A 59 -47.63 31.58 55.51
CA PRO A 59 -48.72 31.80 56.46
C PRO A 59 -49.80 32.81 56.01
N GLU A 60 -49.54 33.62 54.98
CA GLU A 60 -50.52 34.56 54.40
C GLU A 60 -50.57 34.45 52.87
N THR A 61 -51.70 34.03 52.32
CA THR A 61 -51.89 33.99 50.87
C THR A 61 -52.92 35.03 50.44
N ASN A 62 -52.48 36.04 49.70
CA ASN A 62 -53.38 36.99 49.04
C ASN A 62 -54.00 36.36 47.77
N LYS A 63 -55.05 36.96 47.19
CA LYS A 63 -55.68 36.50 45.93
C LYS A 63 -54.68 36.33 44.78
N SER A 64 -53.63 37.15 44.74
CA SER A 64 -52.54 37.01 43.76
C SER A 64 -51.75 35.70 43.94
N ALA A 65 -51.49 35.28 45.18
CA ALA A 65 -50.78 34.04 45.48
C ALA A 65 -51.59 32.80 45.05
N HIS A 66 -52.93 32.84 45.14
CA HIS A 66 -53.78 31.77 44.61
C HIS A 66 -53.66 31.60 43.09
N VAL A 67 -53.63 32.71 42.35
CA VAL A 67 -53.48 32.69 40.88
C VAL A 67 -52.10 32.14 40.50
N GLU A 68 -51.05 32.57 41.21
CA GLU A 68 -49.68 32.12 40.97
C GLU A 68 -49.48 30.64 41.33
N MET A 69 -50.04 30.17 42.45
CA MET A 69 -50.04 28.75 42.83
C MET A 69 -50.77 27.89 41.79
N ALA A 70 -51.91 28.34 41.27
CA ALA A 70 -52.62 27.63 40.21
C ALA A 70 -51.82 27.56 38.90
N GLN A 71 -51.12 28.64 38.53
CA GLN A 71 -50.23 28.65 37.36
C GLN A 71 -49.06 27.69 37.52
N LEU A 72 -48.41 27.67 38.68
CA LEU A 72 -47.33 26.74 39.00
C LEU A 72 -47.83 25.29 39.00
N ALA A 73 -48.98 25.01 39.61
CA ALA A 73 -49.58 23.67 39.61
C ALA A 73 -49.92 23.18 38.19
N HIS A 74 -50.41 24.06 37.31
CA HIS A 74 -50.60 23.73 35.89
C HIS A 74 -49.27 23.46 35.16
N ALA A 75 -48.21 24.22 35.46
CA ALA A 75 -46.88 24.00 34.88
C ALA A 75 -46.29 22.65 35.31
N VAL A 76 -46.44 22.29 36.60
CA VAL A 76 -45.99 20.99 37.12
C VAL A 76 -46.81 19.85 36.52
N LYS A 77 -48.14 19.98 36.43
CA LYS A 77 -48.99 18.99 35.76
C LYS A 77 -48.53 18.73 34.32
N LYS A 78 -48.37 19.80 33.54
CA LYS A 78 -47.92 19.71 32.15
C LYS A 78 -46.56 19.01 32.02
N TRP A 79 -45.65 19.27 32.96
CA TRP A 79 -44.37 18.57 33.00
C TRP A 79 -44.54 17.06 33.21
N GLY A 80 -45.41 16.64 34.13
CA GLY A 80 -45.68 15.21 34.38
C GLY A 80 -46.29 14.53 33.15
N GLU A 81 -47.19 15.21 32.44
CA GLU A 81 -47.77 14.75 31.16
C GLU A 81 -46.69 14.61 30.07
N ASP A 82 -45.81 15.61 29.93
CA ASP A 82 -44.70 15.56 28.97
C ASP A 82 -43.70 14.44 29.32
N CYS A 83 -43.40 14.24 30.61
CA CYS A 83 -42.50 13.18 31.07
C CYS A 83 -43.11 11.79 30.81
N THR A 84 -44.36 11.55 31.22
CA THR A 84 -45.04 10.26 30.97
C THR A 84 -45.11 9.94 29.48
N PHE A 85 -45.39 10.93 28.64
CA PHE A 85 -45.37 10.78 27.19
C PHE A 85 -43.98 10.38 26.64
N ILE A 86 -42.89 10.95 27.17
CA ILE A 86 -41.52 10.59 26.79
C ILE A 86 -41.22 9.13 27.19
N MET A 87 -41.63 8.73 28.40
CA MET A 87 -41.37 7.39 28.94
C MET A 87 -42.21 6.29 28.26
N ASP A 88 -43.38 6.63 27.71
CA ASP A 88 -44.30 5.70 27.04
C ASP A 88 -43.93 5.43 25.56
N ARG A 89 -42.97 6.16 24.99
CA ARG A 89 -42.58 5.94 23.60
C ARG A 89 -41.94 4.56 23.43
N PRO A 90 -42.36 3.76 22.43
CA PRO A 90 -41.73 2.48 22.12
C PRO A 90 -40.30 2.73 21.62
N ALA A 91 -39.35 2.64 22.53
CA ALA A 91 -37.92 2.73 22.22
C ALA A 91 -37.45 1.43 21.55
N GLY A 92 -36.77 1.53 20.40
CA GLY A 92 -36.02 0.41 19.82
C GLY A 92 -34.95 -0.12 20.79
N ALA A 93 -34.44 -1.33 20.56
CA ALA A 93 -33.47 -2.00 21.44
C ALA A 93 -32.33 -1.12 22.03
N PRO A 94 -31.67 -0.21 21.28
CA PRO A 94 -30.62 0.64 21.85
C PRO A 94 -31.13 1.77 22.78
N LEU A 95 -32.40 2.17 22.69
CA LEU A 95 -33.02 3.20 23.53
C LEU A 95 -33.78 2.63 24.73
N ARG A 96 -33.83 1.30 24.94
CA ARG A 96 -34.40 0.69 26.16
C ARG A 96 -33.70 1.14 27.44
N LEU A 97 -32.46 1.65 27.33
CA LEU A 97 -31.75 2.25 28.46
C LEU A 97 -32.43 3.53 28.98
N LEU A 98 -33.36 4.13 28.23
CA LEU A 98 -34.11 5.33 28.62
C LEU A 98 -35.43 5.03 29.34
N SER A 99 -35.90 3.78 29.31
CA SER A 99 -37.14 3.39 30.01
C SER A 99 -36.82 2.93 31.43
N ASP A 100 -37.09 3.79 32.42
CA ASP A 100 -37.03 3.46 33.83
C ASP A 100 -38.46 3.41 34.41
N PRO A 101 -38.92 2.24 34.90
CA PRO A 101 -40.28 2.10 35.42
C PRO A 101 -40.54 2.96 36.67
N ALA A 102 -39.53 3.20 37.51
CA ALA A 102 -39.68 4.05 38.69
C ALA A 102 -39.85 5.53 38.30
N LEU A 103 -39.13 5.97 37.26
CA LEU A 103 -39.28 7.32 36.72
C LEU A 103 -40.65 7.51 36.05
N ARG A 104 -41.16 6.48 35.37
CA ARG A 104 -42.50 6.50 34.78
C ARG A 104 -43.59 6.64 35.85
N GLU A 105 -43.47 5.88 36.93
CA GLU A 105 -44.39 5.94 38.06
C GLU A 105 -44.36 7.31 38.74
N GLY A 106 -43.16 7.83 39.03
CA GLY A 106 -42.99 9.18 39.56
C GLY A 106 -43.62 10.26 38.69
N CYS A 107 -43.42 10.23 37.37
CA CYS A 107 -44.02 11.21 36.47
C CYS A 107 -45.56 11.13 36.43
N ALA A 108 -46.14 9.94 36.55
CA ALA A 108 -47.60 9.77 36.64
C ALA A 108 -48.16 10.28 37.98
N GLN A 109 -47.42 10.05 39.07
CA GLN A 109 -47.75 10.54 40.40
C GLN A 109 -47.74 12.08 40.42
N THR A 110 -46.86 12.72 39.65
CA THR A 110 -46.74 14.19 39.62
C THR A 110 -47.98 14.83 39.03
N VAL A 111 -48.51 14.22 37.97
CA VAL A 111 -49.78 14.62 37.36
C VAL A 111 -50.91 14.48 38.36
N HIS A 112 -50.98 13.35 39.06
CA HIS A 112 -52.01 13.06 40.04
C HIS A 112 -51.99 14.06 41.21
N THR A 113 -50.82 14.33 41.78
CA THR A 113 -50.66 15.26 42.90
C THR A 113 -50.95 16.70 42.46
N ALA A 114 -50.51 17.11 41.26
CA ALA A 114 -50.85 18.42 40.72
C ALA A 114 -52.38 18.58 40.48
N ASP A 115 -53.07 17.53 40.06
CA ASP A 115 -54.54 17.52 39.93
C ASP A 115 -55.25 17.70 41.26
N LYS A 116 -54.76 17.07 42.34
CA LYS A 116 -55.29 17.29 43.71
C LYS A 116 -55.13 18.75 44.14
N ILE A 117 -53.97 19.37 43.88
CA ILE A 117 -53.70 20.78 44.19
C ILE A 117 -54.64 21.70 43.41
N LEU A 118 -54.80 21.47 42.11
CA LEU A 118 -55.69 22.25 41.25
C LEU A 118 -57.16 22.13 41.67
N ALA A 119 -57.60 20.93 42.07
CA ALA A 119 -58.94 20.70 42.60
C ALA A 119 -59.16 21.45 43.92
N ALA A 120 -58.19 21.43 44.83
CA ALA A 120 -58.25 22.16 46.09
C ALA A 120 -58.26 23.69 45.89
N LEU A 121 -57.51 24.21 44.91
CA LEU A 121 -57.47 25.64 44.56
C LEU A 121 -58.71 26.11 43.77
N GLY A 122 -59.37 25.21 43.05
CA GLY A 122 -60.52 25.50 42.18
C GLY A 122 -61.87 25.59 42.90
N ASP A 123 -61.98 25.02 44.11
CA ASP A 123 -63.21 25.06 44.89
C ASP A 123 -63.45 26.46 45.50
N ARG A 124 -64.21 27.30 44.79
CA ARG A 124 -64.57 28.65 45.24
C ARG A 124 -65.50 28.68 46.47
N ARG A 125 -66.01 27.53 46.94
CA ARG A 125 -66.93 27.42 48.07
C ARG A 125 -66.25 26.89 49.33
N ALA A 126 -65.08 26.26 49.22
CA ALA A 126 -64.31 25.81 50.37
C ALA A 126 -63.69 27.02 51.11
N PRO A 127 -63.86 27.15 52.43
CA PRO A 127 -63.15 28.16 53.19
C PRO A 127 -61.64 27.89 53.10
N PHE A 128 -60.84 28.94 52.94
CA PHE A 128 -59.37 28.85 52.88
C PHE A 128 -58.76 28.01 54.03
N ALA A 129 -59.43 28.00 55.19
CA ALA A 129 -59.09 27.19 56.35
C ALA A 129 -59.15 25.66 56.14
N GLN A 130 -59.92 25.16 55.16
CA GLN A 130 -59.99 23.75 54.80
C GLN A 130 -58.83 23.37 53.87
N ILE A 131 -58.53 24.23 52.90
CA ILE A 131 -57.36 24.11 52.03
C ILE A 131 -56.10 24.11 52.91
N SER A 132 -55.94 25.07 53.82
CA SER A 132 -54.78 25.18 54.72
C SER A 132 -54.56 23.97 55.65
N ARG A 133 -55.59 23.15 55.93
CA ARG A 133 -55.44 21.89 56.70
C ARG A 133 -54.91 20.74 55.87
N GLN A 134 -55.19 20.71 54.57
CA GLN A 134 -54.72 19.68 53.64
C GLN A 134 -53.33 20.01 53.08
N LEU A 135 -52.94 21.29 53.09
CA LEU A 135 -51.66 21.76 52.57
C LEU A 135 -50.41 21.04 53.13
N PRO A 136 -50.29 20.74 54.44
CA PRO A 136 -49.13 20.03 54.98
C PRO A 136 -49.00 18.60 54.44
N GLU A 137 -50.14 17.91 54.25
CA GLU A 137 -50.18 16.53 53.74
C GLU A 137 -49.84 16.48 52.25
N LEU A 138 -50.42 17.37 51.43
CA LEU A 138 -50.07 17.50 50.02
C LEU A 138 -48.60 17.92 49.84
N ASN A 139 -48.07 18.75 50.72
CA ASN A 139 -46.66 19.17 50.64
C ASN A 139 -45.68 18.04 51.00
N ALA A 140 -46.05 17.17 51.94
CA ALA A 140 -45.27 15.98 52.28
C ALA A 140 -45.29 14.95 51.13
N GLU A 141 -46.47 14.68 50.55
CA GLU A 141 -46.64 13.78 49.39
C GLU A 141 -45.78 14.26 48.21
N PHE A 142 -45.78 15.57 47.92
CA PHE A 142 -44.96 16.15 46.85
C PHE A 142 -43.46 16.11 47.14
N SER A 143 -43.06 16.35 48.39
CA SER A 143 -41.64 16.33 48.80
C SER A 143 -40.99 14.96 48.66
N GLU A 144 -41.73 13.89 49.01
CA GLU A 144 -41.29 12.51 48.83
C GLU A 144 -41.18 12.15 47.33
N GLU A 145 -42.14 12.62 46.53
CA GLU A 145 -42.18 12.37 45.10
C GLU A 145 -41.02 13.02 44.33
N ILE A 146 -40.67 14.27 44.67
CA ILE A 146 -39.50 14.96 44.10
C ILE A 146 -38.22 14.15 44.33
N HIS A 147 -38.05 13.60 45.53
CA HIS A 147 -36.86 12.85 45.88
C HIS A 147 -36.75 11.55 45.08
N ASN A 148 -37.87 10.85 44.90
CA ASN A 148 -37.94 9.62 44.10
C ASN A 148 -37.65 9.89 42.60
N ILE A 149 -38.15 11.00 42.07
CA ILE A 149 -37.88 11.41 40.68
C ILE A 149 -36.42 11.83 40.50
N ASP A 150 -35.87 12.67 41.38
CA ASP A 150 -34.48 13.15 41.28
C ASP A 150 -33.47 12.00 41.32
N THR A 151 -33.64 11.06 42.24
CA THR A 151 -32.78 9.87 42.35
C THR A 151 -32.87 8.98 41.11
N SER A 152 -34.08 8.78 40.58
CA SER A 152 -34.30 8.00 39.35
C SER A 152 -33.65 8.67 38.13
N VAL A 153 -33.85 9.98 37.95
CA VAL A 153 -33.22 10.77 36.86
C VAL A 153 -31.69 10.71 36.95
N ASN A 154 -31.13 10.89 38.14
CA ASN A 154 -29.68 10.84 38.33
C ASN A 154 -29.10 9.45 38.03
N SER A 155 -29.79 8.39 38.43
CA SER A 155 -29.37 7.01 38.13
C SER A 155 -29.41 6.70 36.62
N LEU A 156 -30.45 7.18 35.92
CA LEU A 156 -30.60 7.02 34.47
C LEU A 156 -29.50 7.78 33.71
N ASN A 157 -29.24 9.03 34.10
CA ASN A 157 -28.19 9.85 33.52
C ASN A 157 -26.81 9.21 33.72
N SER A 158 -26.52 8.72 34.93
CA SER A 158 -25.26 8.01 35.23
C SER A 158 -25.07 6.78 34.34
N ARG A 159 -26.10 5.93 34.17
CA ARG A 159 -26.04 4.75 33.29
C ARG A 159 -25.80 5.12 31.84
N LEU A 160 -26.46 6.15 31.33
CA LEU A 160 -26.27 6.64 29.96
C LEU A 160 -24.85 7.14 29.72
N VAL A 161 -24.31 7.94 30.64
CA VAL A 161 -22.94 8.46 30.55
C VAL A 161 -21.93 7.31 30.54
N ILE A 162 -22.09 6.32 31.43
CA ILE A 162 -21.19 5.15 31.48
C ILE A 162 -21.29 4.32 30.19
N ALA A 163 -22.51 4.07 29.69
CA ALA A 163 -22.72 3.30 28.46
C ALA A 163 -22.12 3.99 27.23
N LEU A 164 -22.33 5.30 27.06
CA LEU A 164 -21.78 6.05 25.94
C LEU A 164 -20.25 6.16 26.03
N THR A 165 -19.72 6.43 27.22
CA THR A 165 -18.27 6.52 27.44
C THR A 165 -17.58 5.18 27.19
N SER A 166 -18.14 4.07 27.69
CA SER A 166 -17.59 2.73 27.43
C SER A 166 -17.63 2.35 25.95
N LEU A 167 -18.72 2.66 25.24
CA LEU A 167 -18.84 2.41 23.80
C LEU A 167 -17.81 3.23 23.01
N LEU A 168 -17.55 4.46 23.41
CA LEU A 168 -16.49 5.29 22.86
C LEU A 168 -15.12 4.62 23.06
N TRP A 169 -14.77 4.23 24.29
CA TRP A 169 -13.49 3.54 24.55
C TRP A 169 -13.34 2.23 23.76
N VAL A 170 -14.39 1.42 23.67
CA VAL A 170 -14.39 0.18 22.89
C VAL A 170 -14.19 0.46 21.40
N SER A 171 -14.93 1.41 20.83
CA SER A 171 -14.77 1.81 19.43
C SER A 171 -13.37 2.36 19.15
N GLY A 172 -12.81 3.15 20.06
CA GLY A 172 -11.45 3.67 19.98
C GLY A 172 -10.41 2.54 19.98
N LEU A 173 -10.54 1.57 20.90
CA LEU A 173 -9.64 0.42 20.99
C LEU A 173 -9.69 -0.44 19.73
N VAL A 174 -10.89 -0.76 19.22
CA VAL A 174 -11.06 -1.53 17.99
C VAL A 174 -10.41 -0.82 16.80
N THR A 175 -10.63 0.49 16.68
CA THR A 175 -10.02 1.31 15.61
C THR A 175 -8.50 1.34 15.72
N ALA A 176 -7.95 1.46 16.93
CA ALA A 176 -6.52 1.44 17.18
C ALA A 176 -5.89 0.08 16.81
N LEU A 177 -6.49 -1.04 17.25
CA LEU A 177 -6.02 -2.38 16.94
C LEU A 177 -6.07 -2.67 15.43
N TYR A 178 -7.17 -2.30 14.77
CA TYR A 178 -7.30 -2.46 13.32
C TYR A 178 -6.26 -1.62 12.57
N SER A 179 -6.06 -0.36 12.97
CA SER A 179 -5.08 0.54 12.36
C SER A 179 -3.64 0.04 12.55
N ALA A 180 -3.29 -0.43 13.76
CA ALA A 180 -1.98 -1.02 14.02
C ALA A 180 -1.74 -2.29 13.19
N GLY A 181 -2.74 -3.17 13.09
CA GLY A 181 -2.68 -4.37 12.26
C GLY A 181 -2.49 -4.05 10.77
N ALA A 182 -3.23 -3.06 10.25
CA ALA A 182 -3.08 -2.58 8.88
C ALA A 182 -1.70 -1.96 8.62
N ALA A 183 -1.19 -1.14 9.55
CA ALA A 183 0.14 -0.54 9.46
C ALA A 183 1.25 -1.61 9.44
N LEU A 184 1.19 -2.58 10.35
CA LEU A 184 2.14 -3.70 10.40
C LEU A 184 2.08 -4.55 9.13
N PHE A 185 0.88 -4.77 8.58
CA PHE A 185 0.71 -5.47 7.31
C PHE A 185 1.41 -4.71 6.17
N VAL A 186 1.13 -3.41 6.01
CA VAL A 186 1.75 -2.59 4.96
C VAL A 186 3.27 -2.55 5.12
N ALA A 187 3.76 -2.24 6.33
CA ALA A 187 5.19 -2.15 6.62
C ALA A 187 5.95 -3.45 6.29
N ARG A 188 5.39 -4.61 6.66
CA ARG A 188 6.01 -5.91 6.35
C ARG A 188 6.10 -6.17 4.85
N HIS A 189 5.06 -5.84 4.08
CA HIS A 189 5.07 -6.06 2.63
C HIS A 189 5.99 -5.09 1.91
N LEU A 190 5.97 -3.82 2.32
CA LEU A 190 6.88 -2.80 1.78
C LEU A 190 8.34 -3.16 2.08
N GLY A 191 8.65 -3.64 3.29
CA GLY A 191 9.99 -4.08 3.67
C GLY A 191 10.51 -5.26 2.85
N ARG A 192 9.65 -6.24 2.52
CA ARG A 192 10.03 -7.35 1.62
C ARG A 192 10.37 -6.86 0.21
N LEU A 193 9.56 -5.96 -0.34
CA LEU A 193 9.81 -5.39 -1.66
C LEU A 193 11.06 -4.49 -1.65
N HIS A 194 11.24 -3.68 -0.61
CA HIS A 194 12.42 -2.84 -0.44
C HIS A 194 13.71 -3.67 -0.41
N ASN A 195 13.73 -4.77 0.35
CA ASN A 195 14.88 -5.68 0.38
C ASN A 195 15.12 -6.33 -0.99
N GLY A 196 14.06 -6.69 -1.71
CA GLY A 196 14.15 -7.19 -3.09
C GLY A 196 14.80 -6.16 -4.03
N VAL A 197 14.31 -4.92 -4.01
CA VAL A 197 14.86 -3.80 -4.79
C VAL A 197 16.32 -3.54 -4.43
N GLY A 198 16.66 -3.53 -3.14
CA GLY A 198 18.05 -3.34 -2.68
C GLY A 198 19.01 -4.39 -3.22
N ARG A 199 18.58 -5.66 -3.28
CA ARG A 199 19.37 -6.74 -3.90
C ARG A 199 19.54 -6.56 -5.41
N LEU A 200 18.46 -6.22 -6.12
CA LEU A 200 18.54 -5.92 -7.56
C LEU A 200 19.48 -4.74 -7.84
N ALA A 201 19.39 -3.67 -7.04
CA ALA A 201 20.27 -2.51 -7.15
C ALA A 201 21.74 -2.88 -6.86
N GLY A 202 21.98 -3.86 -5.98
CA GLY A 202 23.30 -4.45 -5.74
C GLY A 202 23.80 -5.39 -6.85
N GLY A 203 23.05 -5.55 -7.94
CA GLY A 203 23.42 -6.39 -9.09
C GLY A 203 22.96 -7.85 -9.01
N ASP A 204 22.24 -8.23 -7.96
CA ASP A 204 21.67 -9.58 -7.84
C ASP A 204 20.35 -9.70 -8.61
N LEU A 205 20.48 -9.95 -9.91
CA LEU A 205 19.34 -10.15 -10.83
C LEU A 205 18.63 -11.50 -10.65
N ASN A 206 19.17 -12.39 -9.82
CA ASN A 206 18.59 -13.68 -9.47
C ASN A 206 17.76 -13.63 -8.17
N ALA A 207 17.68 -12.47 -7.53
CA ALA A 207 16.92 -12.31 -6.29
C ALA A 207 15.44 -12.67 -6.47
N HIS A 208 14.92 -13.49 -5.56
CA HIS A 208 13.52 -13.90 -5.56
C HIS A 208 12.60 -12.73 -5.17
N ILE A 209 11.75 -12.29 -6.10
CA ILE A 209 10.75 -11.25 -5.84
C ILE A 209 9.51 -11.89 -5.20
N SER A 210 9.27 -11.54 -3.95
CA SER A 210 8.11 -12.03 -3.19
C SER A 210 6.81 -11.39 -3.67
N GLY A 211 5.71 -12.17 -3.68
CA GLY A 211 4.36 -11.63 -3.86
C GLY A 211 3.84 -11.56 -5.30
N LEU A 212 4.53 -12.17 -6.27
CA LEU A 212 4.12 -12.19 -7.69
C LEU A 212 2.69 -12.67 -7.95
N HIS A 213 2.22 -13.64 -7.15
CA HIS A 213 0.89 -14.23 -7.28
C HIS A 213 -0.22 -13.44 -6.58
N ARG A 214 0.11 -12.33 -5.90
CA ARG A 214 -0.90 -11.52 -5.23
C ARG A 214 -1.73 -10.74 -6.25
N LYS A 215 -3.03 -10.62 -5.95
CA LYS A 215 -4.02 -9.90 -6.75
C LYS A 215 -4.39 -8.55 -6.11
N ASP A 216 -3.41 -7.90 -5.49
CA ASP A 216 -3.53 -6.59 -4.86
C ASP A 216 -2.42 -5.65 -5.34
N GLU A 217 -2.40 -4.42 -4.83
CA GLU A 217 -1.49 -3.37 -5.26
C GLU A 217 -0.02 -3.74 -5.02
N PHE A 218 0.27 -4.56 -4.00
CA PHE A 218 1.62 -5.09 -3.77
C PHE A 218 2.02 -6.15 -4.80
N GLY A 219 1.06 -6.96 -5.25
CA GLY A 219 1.27 -7.90 -6.34
C GLY A 219 1.53 -7.20 -7.67
N ASP A 220 0.81 -6.10 -7.94
CA ASP A 220 1.10 -5.26 -9.10
C ASP A 220 2.52 -4.71 -9.05
N LEU A 221 2.93 -4.13 -7.92
CA LEU A 221 4.28 -3.63 -7.73
C LEU A 221 5.35 -4.74 -7.87
N ALA A 222 5.08 -5.94 -7.34
CA ALA A 222 5.97 -7.09 -7.49
C ALA A 222 6.14 -7.52 -8.95
N ARG A 223 5.06 -7.52 -9.75
CA ARG A 223 5.12 -7.82 -11.19
C ARG A 223 5.90 -6.77 -11.96
N THR A 224 5.67 -5.48 -11.68
CA THR A 224 6.43 -4.39 -12.29
C THR A 224 7.92 -4.51 -11.98
N LEU A 225 8.27 -4.85 -10.73
CA LEU A 225 9.66 -5.07 -10.35
C LEU A 225 10.28 -6.29 -11.06
N ASP A 226 9.53 -7.37 -11.25
CA ASP A 226 10.02 -8.55 -11.99
C ASP A 226 10.21 -8.26 -13.48
N GLN A 227 9.37 -7.43 -14.08
CA GLN A 227 9.56 -6.96 -15.45
C GLN A 227 10.84 -6.13 -15.57
N PHE A 228 11.08 -5.21 -14.64
CA PHE A 228 12.33 -4.44 -14.60
C PHE A 228 13.56 -5.34 -14.45
N ARG A 229 13.49 -6.36 -13.58
CA ARG A 229 14.54 -7.37 -13.40
C ARG A 229 14.89 -8.08 -14.70
N LYS A 230 13.87 -8.53 -15.44
CA LYS A 230 14.06 -9.23 -16.72
C LYS A 230 14.73 -8.34 -17.75
N SER A 231 14.28 -7.10 -17.90
CA SER A 231 14.93 -6.14 -18.81
C SER A 231 16.37 -5.82 -18.42
N ALA A 232 16.66 -5.74 -17.12
CA ALA A 232 18.04 -5.55 -16.65
C ALA A 232 18.93 -6.77 -16.95
N GLN A 233 18.39 -7.99 -16.85
CA GLN A 233 19.09 -9.22 -17.19
C GLN A 233 19.37 -9.31 -18.71
N GLU A 234 18.36 -9.05 -19.53
CA GLU A 234 18.52 -9.01 -21.01
C GLU A 234 19.56 -7.97 -21.43
N LEU A 235 19.55 -6.78 -20.82
CA LEU A 235 20.54 -5.74 -21.09
C LEU A 235 21.96 -6.18 -20.71
N LYS A 236 22.10 -6.87 -19.58
CA LYS A 236 23.39 -7.40 -19.13
C LYS A 236 23.92 -8.44 -20.11
N GLU A 237 23.08 -9.40 -20.52
CA GLU A 237 23.44 -10.44 -21.48
C GLU A 237 23.85 -9.85 -22.83
N ALA A 238 23.05 -8.92 -23.38
CA ALA A 238 23.36 -8.24 -24.63
C ALA A 238 24.67 -7.43 -24.56
N ARG A 239 24.95 -6.80 -23.41
CA ARG A 239 26.21 -6.09 -23.17
C ARG A 239 27.39 -7.06 -23.14
N GLU A 240 27.28 -8.17 -22.43
CA GLU A 240 28.33 -9.18 -22.34
C GLU A 240 28.65 -9.78 -23.72
N GLU A 241 27.63 -10.04 -24.53
CA GLU A 241 27.77 -10.49 -25.92
C GLU A 241 28.49 -9.43 -26.78
N ALA A 242 28.06 -8.16 -26.71
CA ALA A 242 28.69 -7.07 -27.46
C ALA A 242 30.15 -6.85 -27.04
N GLU A 243 30.46 -6.93 -25.74
CA GLU A 243 31.83 -6.83 -25.24
C GLU A 243 32.69 -8.01 -25.68
N SER A 244 32.13 -9.23 -25.72
CA SER A 244 32.81 -10.42 -26.25
C SER A 244 33.14 -10.26 -27.73
N ALA A 245 32.16 -9.83 -28.54
CA ALA A 245 32.34 -9.58 -29.97
C ALA A 245 33.40 -8.49 -30.23
N SER A 246 33.37 -7.40 -29.45
CA SER A 246 34.34 -6.31 -29.53
C SER A 246 35.77 -6.78 -29.19
N ARG A 247 35.91 -7.63 -28.15
CA ARG A 247 37.19 -8.25 -27.79
C ARG A 247 37.73 -9.14 -28.90
N SER A 248 36.91 -10.03 -29.44
CA SER A 248 37.28 -10.90 -30.56
C SER A 248 37.72 -10.10 -31.80
N LYS A 249 36.99 -9.03 -32.13
CA LYS A 249 37.35 -8.13 -33.24
C LYS A 249 38.70 -7.45 -33.01
N SER A 250 38.94 -6.96 -31.79
CA SER A 250 40.21 -6.32 -31.43
C SER A 250 41.38 -7.30 -31.49
N GLN A 251 41.19 -8.53 -31.00
CA GLN A 251 42.18 -9.59 -31.08
C GLN A 251 42.47 -9.97 -32.54
N PHE A 252 41.43 -10.12 -33.37
CA PHE A 252 41.58 -10.37 -34.80
C PHE A 252 42.42 -9.29 -35.48
N LEU A 253 42.09 -8.01 -35.27
CA LEU A 253 42.83 -6.89 -35.87
C LEU A 253 44.30 -6.84 -35.40
N ALA A 254 44.56 -7.13 -34.12
CA ALA A 254 45.92 -7.18 -33.59
C ALA A 254 46.75 -8.30 -34.23
N VAL A 255 46.16 -9.50 -34.36
CA VAL A 255 46.79 -10.65 -35.02
C VAL A 255 47.05 -10.32 -36.49
N MET A 256 46.05 -9.81 -37.21
CA MET A 256 46.21 -9.46 -38.64
C MET A 256 47.27 -8.38 -38.85
N SER A 257 47.34 -7.37 -37.98
CA SER A 257 48.41 -6.35 -38.04
C SER A 257 49.80 -6.97 -37.88
N HIS A 258 49.95 -7.92 -36.97
CA HIS A 258 51.21 -8.64 -36.78
C HIS A 258 51.59 -9.50 -38.00
N GLU A 259 50.63 -10.28 -38.51
CA GLU A 259 50.81 -11.15 -39.67
C GLU A 259 51.09 -10.37 -40.97
N LEU A 260 50.54 -9.16 -41.12
CA LEU A 260 50.83 -8.28 -42.26
C LEU A 260 52.23 -7.64 -42.16
N ARG A 261 52.66 -7.26 -40.96
CA ARG A 261 53.94 -6.55 -40.74
C ARG A 261 55.15 -7.42 -41.06
N THR A 262 55.11 -8.71 -40.72
CA THR A 262 56.25 -9.64 -40.91
C THR A 262 56.68 -9.77 -42.38
N PRO A 263 55.81 -10.16 -43.33
CA PRO A 263 56.18 -10.26 -44.74
C PRO A 263 56.48 -8.89 -45.36
N LEU A 264 55.78 -7.82 -44.94
CA LEU A 264 56.06 -6.47 -45.41
C LEU A 264 57.46 -6.00 -45.01
N ASN A 265 57.87 -6.23 -43.77
CA ASN A 265 59.20 -5.91 -43.29
C ASN A 265 60.28 -6.73 -44.01
N ALA A 266 60.01 -8.00 -44.33
CA ALA A 266 60.91 -8.82 -45.13
C ALA A 266 61.08 -8.26 -46.55
N ILE A 267 59.99 -7.86 -47.21
CA ILE A 267 60.01 -7.21 -48.53
C ILE A 267 60.86 -5.95 -48.49
N ILE A 268 60.60 -5.05 -47.53
CA ILE A 268 61.33 -3.78 -47.39
C ILE A 268 62.81 -4.05 -47.10
N GLY A 269 63.11 -4.90 -46.12
CA GLY A 269 64.48 -5.18 -45.69
C GLY A 269 65.34 -5.82 -46.77
N PHE A 270 64.85 -6.85 -47.46
CA PHE A 270 65.61 -7.47 -48.55
C PHE A 270 65.72 -6.54 -49.77
N SER A 271 64.70 -5.72 -50.05
CA SER A 271 64.79 -4.70 -51.10
C SER A 271 65.85 -3.64 -50.79
N GLU A 272 65.96 -3.19 -49.53
CA GLU A 272 67.01 -2.28 -49.09
C GLU A 272 68.42 -2.89 -49.18
N LEU A 273 68.57 -4.17 -48.80
CA LEU A 273 69.83 -4.90 -48.95
C LEU A 273 70.25 -5.03 -50.42
N ILE A 274 69.31 -5.26 -51.33
CA ILE A 274 69.58 -5.26 -52.78
C ILE A 274 69.98 -3.87 -53.25
N LYS A 275 69.25 -2.82 -52.84
CA LYS A 275 69.48 -1.43 -53.25
C LYS A 275 70.83 -0.89 -52.78
N THR A 276 71.28 -1.28 -51.59
CA THR A 276 72.53 -0.80 -50.97
C THR A 276 73.72 -1.74 -51.19
N ALA A 277 73.53 -2.82 -51.95
CA ALA A 277 74.58 -3.78 -52.23
C ALA A 277 75.76 -3.13 -52.99
N LYS A 278 76.98 -3.37 -52.51
CA LYS A 278 78.22 -2.99 -53.21
C LYS A 278 78.46 -3.94 -54.39
N GLU A 279 79.23 -3.51 -55.38
CA GLU A 279 79.62 -4.34 -56.54
C GLU A 279 80.32 -5.65 -56.15
N SER A 280 80.91 -5.73 -54.95
CA SER A 280 81.54 -6.94 -54.41
C SER A 280 80.56 -8.02 -53.92
N VAL A 281 79.24 -7.74 -53.87
CA VAL A 281 78.23 -8.74 -53.47
C VAL A 281 77.97 -9.70 -54.63
N PRO A 282 78.10 -11.04 -54.43
CA PRO A 282 77.85 -12.01 -55.50
C PRO A 282 76.43 -11.93 -56.06
N HIS A 283 76.29 -12.04 -57.38
CA HIS A 283 74.97 -12.09 -58.05
C HIS A 283 74.07 -13.20 -57.51
N ALA A 284 74.64 -14.32 -57.07
CA ALA A 284 73.89 -15.41 -56.44
C ALA A 284 73.18 -14.95 -55.15
N THR A 285 73.84 -14.15 -54.31
CA THR A 285 73.27 -13.59 -53.07
C THR A 285 72.15 -12.60 -53.37
N LEU A 286 72.34 -11.72 -54.37
CA LEU A 286 71.29 -10.79 -54.81
C LEU A 286 70.05 -11.54 -55.34
N ARG A 287 70.25 -12.63 -56.08
CA ARG A 287 69.15 -13.49 -56.55
C ARG A 287 68.42 -14.15 -55.37
N THR A 288 69.13 -14.58 -54.32
CA THR A 288 68.51 -15.11 -53.09
C THR A 288 67.66 -14.05 -52.38
N TYR A 289 68.18 -12.83 -52.21
CA TYR A 289 67.40 -11.73 -51.61
C TYR A 289 66.16 -11.39 -52.43
N ALA A 290 66.28 -11.35 -53.76
CA ALA A 290 65.13 -11.14 -54.65
C ALA A 290 64.10 -12.29 -54.53
N GLY A 291 64.57 -13.52 -54.31
CA GLY A 291 63.71 -14.67 -53.98
C GLY A 291 62.91 -14.46 -52.70
N TYR A 292 63.56 -14.03 -51.61
CA TYR A 292 62.85 -13.73 -50.35
C TYR A 292 61.83 -12.61 -50.46
N VAL A 293 62.11 -11.57 -51.26
CA VAL A 293 61.12 -10.52 -51.57
C VAL A 293 59.89 -11.12 -52.28
N LEU A 294 60.12 -11.95 -53.30
CA LEU A 294 59.04 -12.58 -54.07
C LEU A 294 58.18 -13.50 -53.19
N ASP A 295 58.81 -14.34 -52.38
CA ASP A 295 58.10 -15.29 -51.50
C ASP A 295 57.32 -14.57 -50.39
N SER A 296 57.89 -13.51 -49.83
CA SER A 296 57.18 -12.65 -48.85
C SER A 296 55.99 -11.92 -49.49
N GLY A 297 56.13 -11.46 -50.74
CA GLY A 297 55.04 -10.84 -51.51
C GLY A 297 53.90 -11.82 -51.81
N LYS A 298 54.23 -13.07 -52.18
CA LYS A 298 53.23 -14.13 -52.37
C LYS A 298 52.50 -14.46 -51.07
N SER A 299 53.23 -14.59 -49.97
CA SER A 299 52.67 -14.87 -48.65
C SER A 299 51.72 -13.76 -48.18
N LEU A 300 52.09 -12.49 -48.42
CA LEU A 300 51.24 -11.34 -48.13
C LEU A 300 49.96 -11.33 -48.98
N LEU A 301 50.07 -11.67 -50.27
CA LEU A 301 48.91 -11.74 -51.16
C LEU A 301 47.91 -12.83 -50.71
N GLU A 302 48.41 -14.00 -50.29
CA GLU A 302 47.59 -15.07 -49.72
C GLU A 302 46.88 -14.62 -48.44
N LEU A 303 47.59 -13.93 -47.54
CA LEU A 303 47.01 -13.38 -46.31
C LEU A 303 45.90 -12.36 -46.59
N ILE A 304 46.10 -11.46 -47.57
CA ILE A 304 45.07 -10.50 -48.00
C ILE A 304 43.86 -11.24 -48.59
N GLY A 305 44.08 -12.27 -49.40
CA GLY A 305 43.02 -13.11 -49.95
C GLY A 305 42.17 -13.75 -48.85
N ASN A 306 42.82 -14.37 -47.86
CA ASN A 306 42.14 -14.97 -46.71
C ASN A 306 41.31 -13.93 -45.92
N LEU A 307 41.83 -12.72 -45.75
CA LEU A 307 41.11 -11.63 -45.06
C LEU A 307 39.89 -11.14 -45.85
N LEU A 308 39.98 -11.08 -47.18
CA LEU A 308 38.85 -10.74 -48.04
C LEU A 308 37.76 -11.81 -47.99
N ASP A 309 38.14 -13.09 -47.96
CA ASP A 309 37.18 -14.19 -47.88
C ASP A 309 36.45 -14.21 -46.53
N ILE A 310 37.17 -13.99 -45.42
CA ILE A 310 36.55 -13.78 -44.10
C ILE A 310 35.58 -12.60 -44.12
N SER A 311 35.95 -11.48 -44.74
CA SER A 311 35.08 -10.30 -44.84
C SER A 311 33.82 -10.56 -45.68
N LYS A 312 33.91 -11.41 -46.72
CA LYS A 312 32.73 -11.85 -47.50
C LYS A 312 31.84 -12.76 -46.65
N ILE A 313 32.41 -13.67 -45.87
CA ILE A 313 31.66 -14.57 -44.97
C ILE A 313 30.91 -13.74 -43.92
N GLU A 314 31.56 -12.81 -43.23
CA GLU A 314 30.92 -11.96 -42.21
C GLU A 314 29.80 -11.09 -42.78
N ALA A 315 29.94 -10.63 -44.03
CA ALA A 315 28.92 -9.85 -44.70
C ALA A 315 27.80 -10.70 -45.35
N GLY A 316 27.83 -12.03 -45.21
CA GLY A 316 26.89 -12.94 -45.83
C GLY A 316 26.96 -12.97 -47.37
N ARG A 317 28.10 -12.57 -47.95
CA ARG A 317 28.33 -12.48 -49.40
C ARG A 317 29.23 -13.60 -49.94
N TYR A 318 29.53 -14.62 -49.13
CA TYR A 318 30.30 -15.76 -49.59
C TYR A 318 29.37 -16.76 -50.28
N GLU A 319 29.49 -16.86 -51.60
CA GLU A 319 28.67 -17.78 -52.39
C GLU A 319 29.26 -19.19 -52.34
N MET A 320 28.50 -20.12 -51.76
CA MET A 320 28.83 -21.54 -51.79
C MET A 320 28.42 -22.12 -53.15
N ARG A 321 29.36 -22.75 -53.84
CA ARG A 321 29.07 -23.53 -55.05
C ARG A 321 28.96 -25.01 -54.69
N GLU A 322 27.74 -25.53 -54.76
CA GLU A 322 27.50 -26.96 -54.65
C GLU A 322 27.75 -27.64 -56.00
N ALA A 323 28.55 -28.69 -56.00
CA ALA A 323 28.82 -29.52 -57.16
C ALA A 323 28.94 -30.99 -56.71
N ALA A 324 28.46 -31.92 -57.54
CA ALA A 324 28.72 -33.34 -57.32
C ALA A 324 30.22 -33.60 -57.50
N LEU A 325 30.85 -34.21 -56.50
CA LEU A 325 32.28 -34.54 -56.51
C LEU A 325 32.49 -35.96 -55.98
N ASP A 326 33.51 -36.64 -56.48
CA ASP A 326 34.01 -37.90 -55.91
C ASP A 326 35.06 -37.56 -54.82
N PRO A 327 34.79 -37.86 -53.53
CA PRO A 327 35.74 -37.60 -52.46
C PRO A 327 37.08 -38.32 -52.64
N HIS A 328 37.08 -39.48 -53.31
CA HIS A 328 38.29 -40.26 -53.56
C HIS A 328 39.17 -39.59 -54.62
N GLU A 329 38.57 -39.11 -55.71
CA GLU A 329 39.28 -38.36 -56.75
C GLU A 329 39.86 -37.05 -56.21
N LEU A 330 39.05 -36.29 -55.47
CA LEU A 330 39.49 -35.04 -54.85
C LEU A 330 40.63 -35.26 -53.84
N ALA A 331 40.55 -36.33 -53.03
CA ALA A 331 41.61 -36.67 -52.10
C ALA A 331 42.92 -37.01 -52.81
N LEU A 332 42.86 -37.75 -53.93
CA LEU A 332 44.03 -38.09 -54.74
C LEU A 332 44.65 -36.87 -55.42
N GLU A 333 43.84 -35.97 -56.01
CA GLU A 333 44.34 -34.71 -56.57
C GLU A 333 45.03 -33.86 -55.50
N THR A 334 44.43 -33.75 -54.32
CA THR A 334 45.01 -33.00 -53.20
C THR A 334 46.33 -33.63 -52.75
N LEU A 335 46.38 -34.96 -52.63
CA LEU A 335 47.60 -35.70 -52.29
C LEU A 335 48.72 -35.46 -53.29
N LYS A 336 48.40 -35.48 -54.59
CA LYS A 336 49.36 -35.22 -55.67
C LYS A 336 49.90 -33.78 -55.63
N ALA A 337 49.03 -32.81 -55.39
CA ALA A 337 49.45 -31.41 -55.24
C ALA A 337 50.36 -31.19 -54.00
N GLN A 338 50.14 -31.95 -52.92
CA GLN A 338 50.98 -31.86 -51.72
C GLN A 338 52.27 -32.67 -51.82
N SER A 339 52.30 -33.77 -52.59
CA SER A 339 53.51 -34.59 -52.76
C SER A 339 54.65 -33.79 -53.42
N GLU A 340 54.33 -32.92 -54.38
CA GLU A 340 55.33 -32.05 -55.02
C GLU A 340 56.00 -31.09 -54.02
N LYS A 341 55.23 -30.55 -53.07
CA LYS A 341 55.76 -29.70 -51.99
C LYS A 341 56.55 -30.50 -50.96
N ALA A 342 56.13 -31.73 -50.66
CA ALA A 342 56.81 -32.61 -49.73
C ALA A 342 58.19 -33.03 -50.25
N GLU A 343 58.30 -33.33 -51.55
CA GLU A 343 59.57 -33.64 -52.21
C GLU A 343 60.56 -32.46 -52.15
N GLN A 344 60.09 -31.23 -52.41
CA GLN A 344 60.91 -30.02 -52.27
C GLN A 344 61.45 -29.82 -50.85
N LYS A 345 60.67 -30.20 -49.83
CA LYS A 345 61.06 -30.15 -48.42
C LYS A 345 61.73 -31.42 -47.90
N LYS A 346 62.01 -32.41 -48.77
CA LYS A 346 62.58 -33.72 -48.41
C LYS A 346 61.81 -34.45 -47.30
N SER A 347 60.48 -34.30 -47.28
CA SER A 347 59.59 -34.95 -46.31
C SER A 347 58.77 -36.04 -46.98
N VAL A 348 58.48 -37.12 -46.25
CA VAL A 348 57.69 -38.26 -46.76
C VAL A 348 56.23 -38.04 -46.44
N LEU A 349 55.36 -38.06 -47.47
CA LEU A 349 53.91 -38.04 -47.32
C LEU A 349 53.38 -39.48 -47.44
N GLY A 350 52.74 -39.99 -46.39
CA GLY A 350 52.09 -41.30 -46.39
C GLY A 350 50.58 -41.15 -46.36
N ALA A 351 49.87 -41.82 -47.28
CA ALA A 351 48.41 -41.91 -47.27
C ALA A 351 47.99 -43.31 -46.84
N GLN A 352 47.16 -43.41 -45.81
CA GLN A 352 46.47 -44.64 -45.43
C GLN A 352 44.97 -44.41 -45.58
N TYR A 353 44.37 -45.08 -46.54
CA TYR A 353 42.93 -45.06 -46.75
C TYR A 353 42.32 -46.28 -46.08
N ARG A 354 41.33 -46.07 -45.22
CA ARG A 354 40.49 -47.13 -44.65
C ARG A 354 39.14 -47.03 -45.35
N ALA A 355 38.86 -48.00 -46.21
CA ALA A 355 37.58 -48.13 -46.90
C ALA A 355 36.45 -48.52 -45.91
#